data_AF-A0A658NNF2-F1
#
_entry.id   AF-A0A658NNF2-F1
#
_cell.length_a   1.000
_cell.length_b   1.000
_cell.length_c   1.000
_cell.angle_alpha   90.00
_cell.angle_beta   90.00
_cell.angle_gamma   90.00
#
_symmetry.space_group_name_H-M   'P 1'
#
loop_
_entity.id
_entity.type
_entity.pdbx_description
1 polymer ?
#
loop_
_entity_poly.entity_id
_entity_poly.type
_entity_poly.pdbx_seq_one_letter_code
_entity_poly.pdbx_strand_id
1 'polypeptide(L)'
;ADWPLGRAIAQLHGVYILAENHAGLVLVDMHAAHERIVYERLKGQLDGAQIARQPLLIPATFAATPAEVATAESAAEVLARLGLEITPFSPKT
;
A
#
# COMPACT_ATOMS: atom_id res chain seq x y z
N ALA A 1 -25.08 8.68 -12.04
CA ALA A 1 -23.70 8.70 -12.55
C ALA A 1 -23.43 7.35 -13.16
N ASP A 2 -22.86 7.31 -14.36
CA ASP A 2 -22.52 6.03 -14.99
C ASP A 2 -21.28 5.48 -14.29
N TRP A 3 -21.42 4.37 -13.59
CA TRP A 3 -20.34 3.72 -12.88
C TRP A 3 -19.78 2.64 -13.80
N PRO A 4 -18.60 2.82 -14.43
CA PRO A 4 -18.11 1.87 -15.43
C PRO A 4 -17.91 0.47 -14.85
N LEU A 5 -17.50 0.37 -13.58
CA LEU A 5 -17.40 -0.90 -12.84
C LEU A 5 -18.69 -1.30 -12.11
N GLY A 6 -19.73 -0.47 -12.17
CA GLY A 6 -21.02 -0.77 -11.58
C GLY A 6 -21.08 -0.65 -10.06
N ARG A 7 -22.13 -1.24 -9.50
CA ARG A 7 -22.38 -1.33 -8.06
C ARG A 7 -22.00 -2.72 -7.56
N ALA A 8 -21.21 -2.80 -6.49
CA ALA A 8 -20.89 -4.08 -5.86
C ALA A 8 -22.15 -4.74 -5.29
N ILE A 9 -22.31 -6.03 -5.55
CA ILE A 9 -23.47 -6.83 -5.12
C ILE A 9 -23.11 -7.98 -4.19
N ALA A 10 -21.91 -8.55 -4.33
CA ALA A 10 -21.45 -9.68 -3.52
C ALA A 10 -19.93 -9.86 -3.57
N GLN A 11 -19.42 -10.71 -2.68
CA GLN A 11 -18.05 -11.22 -2.72
C GLN A 11 -18.09 -12.75 -2.82
N LEU A 12 -17.17 -13.32 -3.60
CA LEU A 12 -17.07 -14.77 -3.80
C LEU A 12 -15.71 -15.27 -3.31
N HIS A 13 -15.77 -16.25 -2.39
CA HIS A 13 -14.59 -16.92 -1.80
C HIS A 13 -13.51 -16.00 -1.22
N GLY A 14 -13.86 -14.76 -0.86
CA GLY A 14 -12.87 -13.80 -0.38
C GLY A 14 -11.99 -13.17 -1.47
N VAL A 15 -12.06 -13.65 -2.71
CA VAL A 15 -11.12 -13.29 -3.79
C VAL A 15 -11.73 -12.33 -4.80
N TYR A 16 -13.01 -12.55 -5.14
CA TYR A 16 -13.67 -11.78 -6.20
C TYR A 16 -14.77 -10.88 -5.67
N ILE A 17 -14.87 -9.67 -6.22
CA ILE A 17 -16.04 -8.80 -6.10
C ILE A 17 -16.91 -9.00 -7.33
N LEU A 18 -18.21 -9.22 -7.11
CA LEU A 18 -19.22 -9.18 -8.15
C LEU A 18 -19.87 -7.80 -8.14
N ALA A 19 -19.96 -7.17 -9.30
CA ALA A 19 -20.62 -5.89 -9.49
C ALA A 19 -21.54 -5.92 -10.71
N GLU A 20 -22.57 -5.08 -10.73
CA GLU A 20 -23.51 -4.97 -11.85
C GLU A 20 -23.49 -3.54 -12.43
N ASN A 21 -23.51 -3.45 -13.76
CA ASN A 21 -23.68 -2.20 -14.50
C ASN A 21 -24.69 -2.40 -15.66
N HIS A 22 -24.93 -1.36 -16.47
CA HIS A 22 -25.87 -1.44 -17.60
C HIS A 22 -25.44 -2.46 -18.68
N ALA A 23 -24.15 -2.84 -18.74
CA ALA A 23 -23.65 -3.86 -19.66
C ALA A 23 -23.78 -5.29 -19.11
N GLY A 24 -24.05 -5.47 -17.81
CA GLY A 24 -24.26 -6.77 -17.17
C GLY A 24 -23.39 -6.97 -15.93
N LEU A 25 -22.89 -8.19 -15.75
CA LEU A 25 -22.06 -8.58 -14.61
C LEU A 25 -20.59 -8.25 -14.86
N VAL A 26 -19.97 -7.60 -13.87
CA VAL A 26 -18.53 -7.33 -13.79
C VAL A 26 -17.95 -8.19 -12.67
N LEU A 27 -16.87 -8.92 -12.98
CA LEU A 27 -16.11 -9.69 -12.00
C LEU A 27 -14.75 -9.03 -11.80
N VAL A 28 -14.41 -8.73 -10.55
CA VAL A 28 -13.17 -8.06 -10.18
C VAL A 28 -12.35 -8.97 -9.27
N ASP A 29 -11.11 -9.26 -9.65
CA ASP A 29 -10.12 -9.83 -8.73
C ASP A 29 -9.70 -8.75 -7.73
N MET A 30 -10.03 -8.96 -6.45
CA MET A 30 -9.79 -7.96 -5.41
C MET A 30 -8.30 -7.73 -5.16
N HIS A 31 -7.46 -8.77 -5.22
CA HIS A 31 -6.04 -8.64 -4.95
C HIS A 31 -5.37 -7.85 -6.08
N ALA A 32 -5.61 -8.26 -7.33
CA ALA A 32 -5.03 -7.58 -8.49
C ALA A 32 -5.53 -6.13 -8.61
N ALA A 33 -6.81 -5.88 -8.34
CA ALA A 33 -7.37 -4.52 -8.35
C ALA A 33 -6.75 -3.65 -7.25
N HIS A 34 -6.64 -4.19 -6.02
CA HIS A 34 -6.05 -3.48 -4.90
C HIS A 34 -4.58 -3.15 -5.16
N GLU A 35 -3.79 -4.11 -5.61
CA GLU A 35 -2.39 -3.91 -5.97
C GLU A 35 -2.22 -2.85 -7.06
N ARG A 36 -3.02 -2.90 -8.13
CA ARG A 36 -2.96 -1.91 -9.21
C ARG A 36 -3.30 -0.50 -8.71
N ILE A 37 -4.36 -0.35 -7.93
CA ILE A 37 -4.79 0.94 -7.40
C ILE A 37 -3.70 1.54 -6.49
N VAL A 38 -3.15 0.73 -5.58
CA VAL A 38 -2.08 1.15 -4.67
C VAL A 38 -0.81 1.52 -5.45
N TYR A 39 -0.42 0.70 -6.41
CA TYR A 39 0.77 0.93 -7.23
C TYR A 39 0.68 2.26 -8.00
N GLU A 40 -0.40 2.49 -8.75
CA GLU A 40 -0.54 3.73 -9.54
C GLU A 40 -0.62 4.97 -8.62
N ARG A 41 -1.26 4.85 -7.45
CA ARG A 41 -1.28 5.94 -6.46
C ARG A 41 0.12 6.26 -5.94
N LEU A 42 0.88 5.25 -5.51
CA LEU A 42 2.24 5.45 -4.98
C LEU A 42 3.19 5.97 -6.07
N LYS A 43 3.08 5.45 -7.29
CA LYS A 43 3.85 5.93 -8.44
C LYS A 43 3.57 7.40 -8.72
N GLY A 44 2.29 7.80 -8.81
CA GLY A 44 1.92 9.20 -9.01
C GLY A 44 2.40 10.13 -7.89
N GLN A 45 2.39 9.67 -6.64
CA GLN A 45 2.93 10.43 -5.51
C GLN A 45 4.46 10.57 -5.55
N LEU A 46 5.16 9.53 -5.98
CA LEU A 46 6.61 9.56 -6.13
C LEU A 46 7.06 10.52 -7.24
N ASP A 47 6.32 10.56 -8.36
CA ASP A 47 6.54 11.51 -9.46
C ASP A 47 6.27 12.97 -9.01
N GLY A 48 5.35 13.17 -8.05
CA GLY A 48 4.97 14.46 -7.45
C GLY A 48 5.87 14.97 -6.31
N ALA A 49 7.08 14.41 -6.17
CA ALA A 49 8.15 14.76 -5.22
C ALA A 49 8.11 14.11 -3.83
N GLN A 50 6.95 13.74 -3.25
CA GLN A 50 6.93 13.06 -1.95
C GLN A 50 5.66 12.25 -1.70
N ILE A 51 5.84 11.02 -1.21
CA ILE A 51 4.73 10.19 -0.72
C ILE A 51 4.22 10.76 0.61
N ALA A 52 2.90 10.95 0.70
CA ALA A 52 2.26 11.40 1.92
C ALA A 52 2.46 10.36 3.03
N ARG A 53 2.87 10.82 4.22
CA ARG A 53 3.16 9.96 5.38
C ARG A 53 2.24 10.27 6.55
N GLN A 54 1.92 9.24 7.32
CA GLN A 54 1.16 9.34 8.56
C GLN A 54 2.02 8.80 9.71
N PRO A 55 2.42 9.64 10.68
CA PRO A 55 3.09 9.16 11.88
C PRO A 55 2.20 8.18 12.64
N LEU A 56 2.80 7.09 13.14
CA LEU A 56 2.11 6.18 14.05
C LEU A 56 1.98 6.85 15.42
N LEU A 57 0.80 6.75 16.04
CA LEU A 57 0.56 7.26 17.41
C LEU A 57 1.46 6.53 18.43
N ILE A 58 1.65 5.25 18.22
CA ILE A 58 2.56 4.40 18.97
C ILE A 58 3.52 3.79 17.95
N PRO A 59 4.84 4.05 18.05
CA PRO A 59 5.81 3.45 17.16
C PRO A 59 5.72 1.93 17.17
N ALA A 60 5.61 1.31 16.00
CA ALA A 60 5.66 -0.14 15.86
C ALA A 60 7.12 -0.58 15.87
N THR A 61 7.47 -1.50 16.78
CA THR A 61 8.81 -2.11 16.85
C THR A 61 8.78 -3.51 16.25
N PHE A 62 9.89 -3.92 15.64
CA PHE A 62 10.07 -5.26 15.12
C PHE A 62 11.54 -5.68 15.31
N ALA A 63 11.79 -6.98 15.38
CA ALA A 63 13.16 -7.47 15.50
C ALA A 63 13.87 -7.32 14.16
N ALA A 64 15.10 -6.79 14.19
CA ALA A 64 15.95 -6.64 13.02
C ALA A 64 17.34 -7.20 13.29
N THR A 65 17.94 -7.80 12.27
CA THR A 65 19.35 -8.22 12.26
C THR A 65 20.26 -7.00 12.15
N PRO A 66 21.53 -7.10 12.58
CA PRO A 66 22.49 -5.99 12.41
C PRO A 66 22.65 -5.52 10.96
N ALA A 67 22.50 -6.45 10.00
CA ALA A 67 22.55 -6.14 8.57
C ALA A 67 21.33 -5.33 8.10
N GLU A 68 20.13 -5.65 8.59
CA GLU A 68 18.91 -4.90 8.29
C GLU A 68 18.95 -3.49 8.89
N VAL A 69 19.44 -3.34 10.13
CA VAL A 69 19.63 -2.03 10.78
C VAL A 69 20.60 -1.18 9.96
N ALA A 70 21.77 -1.70 9.62
CA ALA A 70 22.76 -0.98 8.80
C ALA A 70 22.21 -0.63 7.40
N THR A 71 21.41 -1.53 6.81
CA THR A 71 20.77 -1.27 5.51
C THR A 71 19.76 -0.13 5.62
N ALA A 72 18.90 -0.14 6.65
CA ALA A 72 17.91 0.91 6.87
C ALA A 72 18.58 2.27 7.12
N GLU A 73 19.66 2.32 7.90
CA GLU A 73 20.44 3.53 8.13
C GLU A 73 21.06 4.07 6.84
N SER A 74 21.69 3.20 6.03
CA SER A 74 22.29 3.61 4.75
C SER A 74 21.26 4.03 3.69
N ALA A 75 20.02 3.56 3.81
CA ALA A 75 18.92 3.87 2.91
C ALA A 75 17.94 4.91 3.47
N ALA A 76 18.30 5.65 4.53
CA ALA A 76 17.40 6.58 5.22
C ALA A 76 16.73 7.60 4.29
N GLU A 77 17.48 8.19 3.34
CA GLU A 77 16.93 9.13 2.36
C GLU A 77 15.93 8.46 1.41
N VAL A 78 16.21 7.22 0.98
CA VAL A 78 15.31 6.45 0.11
C VAL A 78 14.03 6.11 0.85
N LEU A 79 14.13 5.62 2.10
CA LEU A 79 12.98 5.33 2.96
C LEU A 79 12.13 6.60 3.18
N ALA A 80 12.75 7.74 3.46
CA ALA A 80 12.06 9.01 3.64
C ALA A 80 11.30 9.44 2.37
N ARG A 81 11.90 9.26 1.18
CA ARG A 81 11.22 9.50 -0.11
C ARG A 81 10.04 8.55 -0.33
N LEU A 82 10.13 7.33 0.18
CA LEU A 82 9.04 6.34 0.17
C LEU A 82 8.00 6.58 1.28
N GLY A 83 8.14 7.63 2.09
CA GLY A 83 7.21 7.96 3.18
C GLY A 83 7.41 7.12 4.44
N LEU A 84 8.53 6.41 4.55
CA LEU A 84 8.89 5.55 5.68
C LEU A 84 9.92 6.24 6.57
N GLU A 85 9.69 6.18 7.88
CA GLU A 85 10.61 6.65 8.90
C GLU A 85 10.93 5.48 9.81
N ILE A 86 12.20 5.10 9.88
CA ILE A 86 12.69 3.97 10.65
C ILE A 86 13.87 4.47 11.47
N THR A 87 13.86 4.17 12.77
CA THR A 87 14.92 4.55 13.70
C THR A 87 15.30 3.35 14.56
N PRO A 88 16.59 3.07 14.75
CA PRO A 88 17.02 2.04 15.69
C PRO A 88 16.53 2.35 17.10
N PHE A 89 15.93 1.36 17.75
CA PHE A 89 15.47 1.45 19.13
C PHE A 89 16.42 0.72 20.09
N SER A 90 16.96 -0.43 19.66
CA SER A 90 17.95 -1.20 20.40
C SER A 90 18.86 -1.97 19.43
N PRO A 91 19.95 -2.63 19.90
CA PRO A 91 20.83 -3.40 19.01
C PRO A 91 20.15 -4.53 18.21
N LYS A 92 18.90 -4.89 18.54
CA LYS A 92 18.10 -5.93 17.87
C LYS A 92 16.71 -5.43 17.45
N THR A 93 16.47 -4.11 17.45
CA THR A 93 15.14 -3.52 17.25
C THR A 93 15.24 -2.18 16.57
#